data_AF-A0A925MIR2-F1
#
_entry.id   AF-A0A925MIR2-F1
#
_cell.length_a   1.000
_cell.length_b   1.000
_cell.length_c   1.000
_cell.angle_alpha   90.00
_cell.angle_beta   90.00
_cell.angle_gamma   90.00
#
_symmetry.space_group_name_H-M   'P 1'
#
loop_
_entity.id
_entity.type
_entity.pdbx_description
1 polymer ?
#
loop_
_entity_poly.entity_id
_entity_poly.type
_entity_poly.pdbx_seq_one_letter_code
_entity_poly.pdbx_strand_id
1 'polypeptide(L)' 'AMADPHAGPQVATEREQRRAALMVAVRRLPLPQAQVVSLVLEDFSHAEIADVLGISVNNVDVRLSRARQALRRELGEPP' A
#
# COMPACT_ATOMS: atom_id res chain seq x y z
N ALA A 1 -21.97 -8.74 23.42
CA ALA A 1 -20.49 -8.75 23.45
C ALA A 1 -20.02 -7.33 23.18
N MET A 2 -19.66 -6.61 24.23
CA MET A 2 -19.20 -5.21 24.15
C MET A 2 -17.68 -5.22 23.98
N ALA A 3 -17.19 -4.39 23.07
CA ALA A 3 -15.78 -4.30 22.69
C ALA A 3 -14.88 -3.98 23.90
N ASP A 4 -13.70 -4.59 23.93
CA ASP A 4 -12.68 -4.41 24.96
C ASP A 4 -12.28 -2.93 25.15
N PRO A 5 -12.47 -2.34 26.35
CA PRO A 5 -12.15 -0.94 26.64
C PRO A 5 -10.64 -0.68 26.88
N HIS A 6 -9.77 -1.60 26.44
CA HIS A 6 -8.32 -1.55 26.65
C HIS A 6 -7.49 -1.66 25.37
N ALA A 7 -8.06 -1.43 24.19
CA ALA A 7 -7.28 -0.97 23.04
C ALA A 7 -6.77 0.46 23.34
N GLY A 8 -5.79 0.57 24.24
CA GLY A 8 -5.34 1.82 24.84
C GLY A 8 -4.63 2.73 23.82
N PRO A 9 -4.29 3.97 24.24
CA PRO A 9 -3.61 4.96 23.41
C PRO A 9 -2.38 4.43 22.67
N GLN A 10 -1.65 3.47 23.24
CA GLN A 10 -0.51 2.82 22.60
C GLN A 10 -0.89 2.07 21.30
N VAL A 11 -1.96 1.27 21.28
CA VAL A 11 -2.33 0.48 20.08
C VAL A 11 -2.80 1.38 18.94
N ALA A 12 -3.53 2.45 19.27
CA ALA A 12 -3.91 3.48 18.32
C ALA A 12 -2.67 4.20 17.75
N THR A 13 -1.69 4.48 18.61
CA THR A 13 -0.41 5.12 18.23
C THR A 13 0.42 4.23 17.30
N GLU A 14 0.56 2.94 17.60
CA GLU A 14 1.30 1.99 16.77
C GLU A 14 0.67 1.83 15.38
N ARG A 15 -0.67 1.81 15.30
CA ARG A 15 -1.39 1.74 14.03
C ARG A 15 -1.21 3.01 13.19
N GLU A 16 -1.28 4.18 13.82
CA GLU A 16 -1.04 5.47 13.17
C GLU A 16 0.41 5.55 12.64
N GLN A 17 1.38 5.14 13.46
CA GLN A 17 2.79 5.09 13.08
C GLN A 17 3.06 4.14 11.91
N ARG A 18 2.48 2.93 11.91
CA ARG A 18 2.58 2.00 10.77
C ARG A 18 1.96 2.58 9.51
N ARG A 19 0.81 3.24 9.63
CA ARG A 19 0.15 3.90 8.49
C ARG A 19 1.02 5.03 7.92
N ALA A 20 1.60 5.85 8.79
CA ALA A 20 2.51 6.92 8.39
C ALA A 20 3.75 6.37 7.69
N ALA A 21 4.38 5.32 8.25
CA ALA A 21 5.54 4.65 7.66
C ALA A 21 5.22 4.08 6.26
N LEU A 22 4.06 3.42 6.11
CA LEU A 22 3.59 2.92 4.81
C LEU A 22 3.42 4.07 3.80
N MET A 23 2.79 5.17 4.18
CA MET A 23 2.58 6.31 3.28
C MET A 23 3.91 6.95 2.84
N VAL A 24 4.90 7.02 3.73
CA VAL A 24 6.25 7.47 3.40
C VAL A 24 6.93 6.51 2.42
N ALA A 25 6.85 5.20 2.67
CA ALA A 25 7.44 4.17 1.80
C ALA A 25 6.80 4.18 0.39
N VAL A 26 5.48 4.31 0.30
CA VAL A 26 4.76 4.43 -0.99
C VAL A 26 5.25 5.63 -1.80
N ARG A 27 5.51 6.78 -1.15
CA ARG A 27 6.03 7.98 -1.80
C ARG A 27 7.47 7.84 -2.31
N ARG A 28 8.22 6.85 -1.81
CA ARG A 28 9.60 6.57 -2.23
C ARG A 28 9.70 5.56 -3.35
N LEU A 29 8.60 4.88 -3.68
CA LEU A 29 8.55 3.98 -4.82
C LEU A 29 8.83 4.75 -6.13
N PRO A 30 9.45 4.11 -7.13
CA PRO A 30 9.48 4.65 -8.49
C PRO A 30 8.07 5.01 -8.95
N LEU A 31 7.91 6.15 -9.64
CA LEU A 31 6.60 6.70 -10.03
C LEU A 31 5.63 5.65 -10.62
N PRO A 32 6.04 4.77 -11.56
CA PRO A 32 5.15 3.74 -12.10
C PRO A 32 4.54 2.80 -11.06
N GLN A 33 5.28 2.51 -9.98
CA GLN A 33 4.86 1.65 -8.88
C GLN A 33 4.01 2.42 -7.88
N ALA A 34 4.38 3.65 -7.55
CA ALA A 34 3.61 4.52 -6.66
C ALA A 34 2.20 4.79 -7.20
N GLN A 35 2.07 5.01 -8.52
CA GLN A 35 0.78 5.23 -9.19
C GLN A 35 -0.18 4.06 -8.99
N VAL A 36 0.26 2.83 -9.29
CA VAL A 36 -0.61 1.64 -9.16
C VAL A 36 -0.96 1.35 -7.71
N VAL A 37 -0.05 1.60 -6.75
CA VAL A 37 -0.35 1.41 -5.32
C VAL A 37 -1.35 2.44 -4.83
N SER A 38 -1.21 3.70 -5.23
CA SER A 38 -2.13 4.78 -4.81
C SER A 38 -3.56 4.48 -5.26
N LEU A 39 -3.73 4.10 -6.53
CA LEU A 39 -5.05 3.78 -7.07
C LEU A 39 -5.69 2.54 -6.41
N VAL A 40 -4.90 1.51 -6.08
CA VAL A 40 -5.42 0.37 -5.31
C VAL A 40 -5.88 0.79 -3.91
N LEU A 41 -5.18 1.73 -3.26
CA LEU A 41 -5.60 2.27 -1.95
C LEU A 41 -6.88 3.13 -2.06
N GLU A 42 -7.21 3.59 -3.26
CA GLU A 42 -8.45 4.29 -3.60
C GLU A 42 -9.56 3.33 -4.11
N ASP A 43 -9.38 2.02 -3.90
CA ASP A 43 -10.32 0.93 -4.28
C ASP A 43 -10.54 0.74 -5.80
N PHE A 44 -9.62 1.23 -6.65
CA PHE A 44 -9.67 0.92 -8.08
C PHE A 44 -9.27 -0.54 -8.36
N SER A 45 -10.02 -1.20 -9.24
CA SER A 45 -9.65 -2.51 -9.77
C SER A 45 -8.45 -2.44 -10.71
N HIS A 46 -7.76 -3.55 -10.92
CA HIS A 46 -6.61 -3.58 -11.84
C HIS A 46 -7.00 -3.22 -13.29
N ALA A 47 -8.25 -3.48 -13.68
CA ALA A 47 -8.78 -3.11 -14.99
C ALA A 47 -8.99 -1.59 -15.11
N GLU A 48 -9.57 -0.95 -14.10
CA GLU A 48 -9.73 0.52 -14.07
C GLU A 48 -8.37 1.22 -14.00
N ILE A 49 -7.42 0.68 -13.25
CA ILE A 49 -6.04 1.21 -13.20
C ILE A 49 -5.37 1.11 -14.57
N ALA A 50 -5.54 -0.01 -15.27
CA ALA A 50 -5.01 -0.20 -16.61
C ALA A 50 -5.57 0.84 -17.59
N ASP A 51 -6.88 1.10 -17.53
CA ASP A 51 -7.56 2.13 -18.32
C ASP A 51 -7.06 3.55 -17.99
N VAL A 52 -7.04 3.93 -16.70
CA VAL A 52 -6.58 5.23 -16.21
C VAL A 52 -5.13 5.53 -16.60
N LEU A 53 -4.25 4.53 -16.55
CA LEU A 53 -2.82 4.70 -16.83
C LEU A 53 -2.45 4.42 -18.29
N GLY A 54 -3.37 3.96 -19.14
CA GLY A 54 -3.10 3.61 -20.53
C GLY A 54 -2.11 2.45 -20.68
N ILE A 55 -2.16 1.45 -19.80
CA ILE A 55 -1.28 0.26 -19.81
C ILE A 55 -2.10 -1.03 -19.80
N SER A 56 -1.47 -2.18 -20.00
CA SER A 56 -2.16 -3.46 -19.85
C SER A 56 -2.35 -3.85 -18.38
N VAL A 57 -3.41 -4.61 -18.08
CA VAL A 57 -3.65 -5.20 -16.75
C VAL A 57 -2.43 -6.01 -16.27
N ASN A 58 -1.80 -6.78 -17.16
CA ASN A 58 -0.56 -7.50 -16.82
C ASN A 58 0.58 -6.55 -16.40
N ASN A 59 0.66 -5.34 -16.98
CA ASN A 59 1.64 -4.34 -16.56
C ASN A 59 1.31 -3.80 -15.15
N VAL A 60 0.03 -3.64 -14.81
CA VAL A 60 -0.44 -3.29 -13.46
C VAL A 60 0.01 -4.35 -12.45
N ASP A 61 -0.25 -5.64 -12.74
CA ASP A 61 0.14 -6.76 -11.87
C ASP A 61 1.67 -6.80 -11.63
N VAL A 62 2.47 -6.64 -12.68
CA VAL A 62 3.94 -6.60 -12.58
C VAL A 62 4.40 -5.43 -11.72
N ARG A 63 3.81 -4.23 -11.89
CA ARG A 63 4.15 -3.06 -11.09
C ARG A 63 3.76 -3.24 -9.63
N LEU A 64 2.58 -3.78 -9.35
CA LEU A 64 2.11 -4.06 -7.99
C LEU A 64 2.99 -5.10 -7.28
N SER A 65 3.38 -6.16 -7.99
CA SER A 65 4.29 -7.17 -7.46
C SER A 65 5.64 -6.56 -7.05
N ARG A 66 6.23 -5.74 -7.93
CA ARG A 66 7.49 -5.04 -7.64
C ARG A 66 7.35 -4.03 -6.50
N ALA A 67 6.25 -3.26 -6.48
CA ALA A 67 5.95 -2.32 -5.42
C ALA A 67 5.85 -3.03 -4.06
N ARG A 68 5.11 -4.15 -3.99
CA ARG A 68 4.95 -4.94 -2.76
C ARG A 68 6.29 -5.48 -2.27
N GLN A 69 7.14 -5.97 -3.17
CA GLN A 69 8.50 -6.39 -2.80
C GLN A 69 9.34 -5.23 -2.24
N ALA A 70 9.28 -4.05 -2.86
CA ALA A 70 10.01 -2.88 -2.38
C ALA A 70 9.52 -2.42 -1.00
N LEU A 71 8.20 -2.35 -0.80
CA LEU A 71 7.59 -1.97 0.48
C LEU A 71 7.95 -2.95 1.60
N ARG A 72 7.94 -4.27 1.33
CA ARG A 72 8.36 -5.27 2.34
C ARG A 72 9.81 -5.07 2.77
N ARG A 73 10.72 -4.81 1.83
CA ARG A 73 12.13 -4.54 2.12
C ARG A 73 12.31 -3.24 2.92
N GLU A 74 11.56 -2.20 2.59
CA GLU A 74 11.66 -0.90 3.28
C GLU A 74 11.06 -0.93 4.70
N LEU A 75 9.99 -1.71 4.90
CA LEU A 75 9.31 -1.84 6.20
C LEU A 75 9.90 -2.95 7.09
N GLY A 76 10.88 -3.72 6.60
CA GLY A 76 11.52 -4.80 7.36
C GLY A 76 10.63 -6.02 7.59
N GLU A 77 9.62 -6.24 6.75
CA GLU A 77 8.72 -7.40 6.85
C GLU A 77 9.38 -8.65 6.21
N PRO A 78 9.39 -9.81 6.89
CA PRO A 78 9.91 -11.06 6.32
C PRO A 78 9.24 -11.44 4.98
N PRO A 79 9.96 -12.15 4.09
CA PRO A 79 9.51 -12.52 2.73
C PRO A 79 8.36 -13.53 2.70
#